data_AF-A0A2V5JZS1-F1
#
_entry.id   AF-A0A2V5JZS1-F1
#
_cell.length_a   1.000
_cell.length_b   1.000
_cell.length_c   1.000
_cell.angle_alpha   90.00
_cell.angle_beta   90.00
_cell.angle_gamma   90.00
#
_symmetry.space_group_name_H-M   'P 1'
#
loop_
_entity.id
_entity.type
_entity.pdbx_description
1 polymer ?
#
loop_
_entity_poly.entity_id
_entity_poly.type
_entity_poly.pdbx_seq_one_letter_code
_entity_poly.pdbx_strand_id
1 'polypeptide(L)'
;MEQGFDGRIGVGDWISATSPEDEKLIGYVESVSGGTLKVRVTQCDRPETVGTTVETKTSKAKKLPDYEPSAPEQLRDLIELALLTHDKPWFEELMAKLGAGAAPSPAGRPGRGYPNRLRSRLTGKASGDGSEA
;
A
#
# COMPACT_ATOMS: atom_id res chain seq x y z
N MET A 1 2.03 -3.60 -11.88
CA MET A 1 1.10 -2.53 -12.26
C MET A 1 1.01 -1.60 -11.06
N GLU A 2 1.77 -0.52 -11.08
CA GLU A 2 1.72 0.52 -10.06
C GLU A 2 0.38 1.26 -10.21
N GLN A 3 -0.42 1.25 -9.17
CA GLN A 3 -1.72 1.92 -9.13
C GLN A 3 -1.49 3.44 -9.32
N GLY A 4 -2.01 4.00 -10.40
CA GLY A 4 -2.08 5.44 -10.61
C GLY A 4 -3.20 6.02 -9.74
N PHE A 5 -2.84 6.77 -8.71
CA PHE A 5 -3.78 7.59 -7.94
C PHE A 5 -3.97 8.89 -8.72
N ASP A 6 -5.20 9.21 -9.12
CA ASP A 6 -5.55 10.43 -9.86
C ASP A 6 -5.32 11.70 -9.00
N GLY A 7 -4.07 12.14 -8.93
CA GLY A 7 -3.62 13.43 -9.45
C GLY A 7 -3.86 14.70 -8.63
N ARG A 8 -4.67 14.71 -7.57
CA ARG A 8 -4.88 15.91 -6.75
C ARG A 8 -4.69 15.64 -5.27
N ILE A 9 -3.63 16.25 -4.75
CA ILE A 9 -3.34 16.32 -3.32
C ILE A 9 -4.13 17.50 -2.74
N GLY A 10 -5.03 17.22 -1.81
CA GLY A 10 -5.84 18.20 -1.10
C GLY A 10 -5.39 18.44 0.35
N VAL A 11 -6.00 19.43 1.01
CA VAL A 11 -5.83 19.63 2.45
C VAL A 11 -6.40 18.43 3.20
N GLY A 12 -5.65 17.92 4.18
CA GLY A 12 -5.99 16.72 4.96
C GLY A 12 -5.49 15.40 4.36
N ASP A 13 -5.01 15.41 3.12
CA ASP A 13 -4.45 14.20 2.52
C ASP A 13 -3.11 13.82 3.15
N TRP A 14 -2.91 12.52 3.34
CA TRP A 14 -1.64 11.94 3.71
C TRP A 14 -0.73 11.82 2.49
N ILE A 15 0.49 12.31 2.61
CA ILE A 15 1.48 12.31 1.54
C ILE A 15 2.84 11.84 2.06
N SER A 16 3.55 11.11 1.22
CA SER A 16 4.98 10.88 1.36
C SER A 16 5.70 11.87 0.46
N ALA A 17 6.57 12.70 1.01
CA ALA A 17 7.40 13.62 0.25
C ALA A 17 8.88 13.32 0.46
N THR A 18 9.67 13.75 -0.53
CA THR A 18 11.12 13.71 -0.44
C THR A 18 11.65 15.14 -0.32
N SER A 19 12.39 15.39 0.75
CA SER A 19 13.12 16.64 1.00
C SER A 19 14.13 16.90 -0.12
N PRO A 20 14.54 18.16 -0.39
CA PRO A 20 15.68 18.44 -1.25
C PRO A 20 16.98 17.72 -0.84
N GLU A 21 17.13 17.35 0.43
CA GLU A 21 18.25 16.52 0.94
C GLU A 21 18.06 15.00 0.76
N ASP A 22 17.10 14.57 -0.07
CA ASP A 22 16.75 13.16 -0.33
C ASP A 22 16.11 12.41 0.88
N GLU A 23 15.65 13.16 1.86
CA GLU A 23 15.05 12.59 3.07
C GLU A 23 13.59 12.23 2.84
N LYS A 24 13.17 11.05 3.29
CA LYS A 24 11.77 10.65 3.23
C LYS A 24 11.03 11.16 4.46
N LEU A 25 9.93 11.85 4.19
CA LEU A 25 9.02 12.30 5.22
C LEU A 25 7.59 11.89 4.89
N ILE A 26 6.83 11.61 5.94
CA ILE A 26 5.39 11.32 5.91
C ILE A 26 4.70 12.39 6.72
N GLY A 27 3.66 12.96 6.14
CA GLY A 27 2.87 13.98 6.79
C GLY A 27 1.52 14.17 6.14
N TYR A 28 0.73 15.07 6.71
CA TYR A 28 -0.55 15.48 6.15
C TYR A 28 -0.49 16.92 5.66
N VAL A 29 -1.28 17.23 4.63
CA VAL A 29 -1.31 18.56 4.02
C VAL A 29 -2.15 19.50 4.87
N GLU A 30 -1.53 20.55 5.41
CA GLU A 30 -2.22 21.63 6.12
C GLU A 30 -2.80 22.66 5.14
N SER A 31 -2.12 22.93 4.03
CA SER A 31 -2.56 23.94 3.06
C SER A 31 -1.99 23.70 1.67
N VAL A 32 -2.73 24.07 0.63
CA VAL A 32 -2.27 24.03 -0.77
C VAL A 32 -2.38 25.44 -1.35
N SER A 33 -1.26 26.00 -1.83
CA SER A 33 -1.26 27.31 -2.47
C SER A 33 -0.35 27.31 -3.69
N GLY A 34 -0.89 27.63 -4.86
CA GLY A 34 -0.12 27.90 -6.08
C GLY A 34 0.84 26.79 -6.55
N GLY A 35 0.62 25.53 -6.16
CA GLY A 35 1.50 24.39 -6.49
C GLY A 35 2.51 24.01 -5.39
N THR A 36 2.48 24.70 -4.25
CA THR A 36 3.22 24.34 -3.04
C THR A 36 2.26 23.79 -1.99
N LEU A 37 2.67 22.69 -1.35
CA LEU A 37 1.97 22.03 -0.26
C LEU A 37 2.68 22.39 1.05
N LYS A 38 1.93 22.92 2.01
CA LYS A 38 2.34 22.95 3.41
C LYS A 38 1.98 21.62 4.03
N VAL A 39 2.98 20.88 4.47
CA VAL A 39 2.83 19.54 5.02
C VAL A 39 3.32 19.54 6.45
N ARG A 40 2.48 19.08 7.37
CA ARG A 40 2.86 18.81 8.76
C ARG A 40 3.55 17.46 8.83
N VAL A 41 4.82 17.45 9.20
CA VAL A 41 5.61 16.22 9.26
C VAL A 41 5.26 15.44 10.53
N THR A 42 4.80 14.20 10.37
CA THR A 42 4.51 13.29 11.48
C THR A 42 5.59 12.22 11.65
N GLN A 43 6.24 11.82 10.56
CA GLN A 43 7.39 10.91 10.57
C GLN A 43 8.42 11.39 9.54
N CYS A 44 9.70 11.31 9.89
CA CYS A 44 10.81 11.67 9.01
C CYS A 44 12.02 10.83 9.38
N ASP A 45 12.82 10.46 8.40
CA ASP A 45 14.10 9.79 8.63
C ASP A 45 15.09 10.67 9.44
N ARG A 46 14.91 12.00 9.38
CA ARG A 46 15.60 12.95 10.26
C ARG A 46 14.68 13.35 11.42
N PRO A 47 14.99 12.92 12.67
CA PRO A 47 14.11 13.17 13.82
C PRO A 47 13.94 14.66 14.13
N GLU A 48 14.92 15.49 13.77
CA GLU A 48 14.89 16.95 13.97
C GLU A 48 13.80 17.65 13.16
N THR A 49 13.31 17.02 12.10
CA THR A 49 12.28 17.57 11.19
C THR A 49 10.87 17.13 11.59
N VAL A 50 10.74 16.14 12.48
CA VAL A 50 9.44 15.64 12.93
C VAL A 50 8.72 16.72 13.76
N GLY A 51 7.43 16.93 13.47
CA GLY A 51 6.62 17.95 14.15
C GLY A 51 6.73 19.36 13.56
N THR A 52 7.58 19.55 12.56
CA THR A 52 7.71 20.82 11.82
C THR A 52 6.77 20.86 10.60
N THR A 53 6.48 22.05 10.11
CA THR A 53 5.76 22.25 8.85
C THR A 53 6.78 22.49 7.74
N VAL A 54 6.74 21.65 6.70
CA VAL A 54 7.63 21.74 5.54
C VAL A 54 6.83 22.13 4.30
N GLU A 55 7.38 23.04 3.51
CA GLU A 55 6.83 23.43 2.22
C GLU A 55 7.47 22.58 1.12
N THR A 56 6.67 21.76 0.44
CA THR A 56 7.14 20.92 -0.67
C THR A 56 6.33 21.16 -1.93
N LYS A 57 6.96 20.96 -3.09
CA LYS A 57 6.26 21.04 -4.38
C LYS A 57 5.38 19.81 -4.53
N THR A 58 4.17 20.00 -5.08
CA THR A 58 3.27 18.88 -5.45
C THR A 58 3.97 17.82 -6.28
N SER A 59 4.92 18.20 -7.15
CA SER A 59 5.69 17.27 -8.00
C SER A 59 6.61 16.31 -7.23
N LYS A 60 6.99 16.64 -5.98
CA LYS A 60 7.85 15.81 -5.11
C LYS A 60 7.07 15.12 -3.99
N ALA A 61 5.76 15.30 -3.97
CA ALA A 61 4.86 14.67 -3.03
C ALA A 61 4.06 13.58 -3.75
N LYS A 62 4.00 12.40 -3.14
CA LYS A 62 3.14 11.30 -3.58
C LYS A 62 2.04 11.11 -2.54
N LYS A 63 0.78 11.13 -2.99
CA LYS A 63 -0.35 10.80 -2.12
C LYS A 63 -0.21 9.35 -1.65
N LEU A 64 -0.35 9.14 -0.35
CA LEU A 64 -0.39 7.81 0.22
C LEU A 64 -1.77 7.21 -0.06
N PRO A 65 -1.85 5.91 -0.40
CA PRO A 65 -3.14 5.26 -0.54
C PRO A 65 -3.88 5.32 0.78
N ASP A 66 -5.20 5.52 0.73
CA ASP A 66 -6.04 5.39 1.90
C ASP A 66 -5.82 4.00 2.50
N TYR A 67 -5.49 3.98 3.79
CA TYR A 67 -5.22 2.74 4.48
C TYR A 67 -6.53 1.98 4.70
N GLU A 68 -6.72 0.89 3.95
CA GLU A 68 -7.78 -0.06 4.20
C GLU A 68 -7.23 -1.28 4.95
N PRO A 69 -7.62 -1.51 6.20
CA PRO A 69 -7.22 -2.70 6.94
C PRO A 69 -7.88 -3.93 6.30
N SER A 70 -7.07 -4.79 5.70
CA SER A 70 -7.55 -6.02 5.03
C SER A 70 -7.22 -7.30 5.80
N ALA A 71 -6.21 -7.25 6.67
CA ALA A 71 -5.81 -8.42 7.47
C ALA A 71 -6.75 -8.59 8.67
N PRO A 72 -7.21 -9.82 8.97
CA PRO A 72 -8.13 -10.05 10.07
C PRO A 72 -7.51 -9.71 11.43
N GLU A 73 -6.19 -9.82 11.59
CA GLU A 73 -5.47 -9.39 12.80
C GLU A 73 -5.54 -7.87 12.98
N GLN A 74 -5.28 -7.11 11.92
CA GLN A 74 -5.36 -5.64 11.94
C GLN A 74 -6.78 -5.16 12.24
N LEU A 75 -7.79 -5.83 11.68
CA LEU A 75 -9.19 -5.53 11.98
C LEU A 75 -9.53 -5.77 13.45
N ARG A 76 -9.02 -6.85 14.07
CA ARG A 76 -9.22 -7.13 15.50
C ARG A 76 -8.59 -6.05 16.38
N ASP A 77 -7.35 -5.64 16.07
CA ASP A 77 -6.67 -4.57 16.83
C ASP A 77 -7.46 -3.25 16.75
N LEU A 78 -8.01 -2.91 15.57
CA LEU A 78 -8.85 -1.73 15.40
C LEU A 78 -10.20 -1.85 16.12
N ILE A 79 -10.78 -3.04 16.19
CA ILE A 79 -12.02 -3.31 16.92
C ILE A 79 -11.80 -3.06 18.43
N GLU A 80 -10.70 -3.55 18.99
CA GLU A 80 -10.35 -3.28 20.39
C GLU A 80 -10.19 -1.77 20.64
N LEU A 81 -9.56 -1.04 19.71
CA LEU A 81 -9.47 0.42 19.79
C LEU A 81 -10.84 1.09 19.75
N ALA A 82 -11.74 0.66 18.87
CA ALA A 82 -13.11 1.19 18.78
C ALA A 82 -13.91 0.96 20.07
N LEU A 83 -13.71 -0.20 20.72
CA LEU A 83 -14.31 -0.49 22.02
C LEU A 83 -13.76 0.43 23.12
N LEU A 84 -12.44 0.67 23.13
CA LEU A 84 -11.79 1.58 24.08
C LEU A 84 -12.22 3.04 23.91
N THR A 85 -12.47 3.49 22.68
CA THR A 85 -12.95 4.85 22.39
C THR A 85 -14.48 4.98 22.46
N HIS A 86 -15.20 3.88 22.69
CA HIS A 86 -16.67 3.80 22.67
C HIS A 86 -17.29 4.26 21.34
N ASP A 87 -16.58 4.09 20.23
CA ASP A 87 -17.05 4.47 18.90
C ASP A 87 -17.87 3.33 18.27
N LYS A 88 -19.16 3.33 18.57
CA LYS A 88 -20.12 2.35 18.07
C LYS A 88 -20.21 2.28 16.54
N PRO A 89 -20.39 3.41 15.79
CA PRO A 89 -20.49 3.31 14.34
C PRO A 89 -19.20 2.77 13.71
N TRP A 90 -18.04 3.18 14.21
CA TRP A 90 -16.76 2.66 13.73
C TRP A 90 -16.57 1.16 14.04
N PHE A 91 -16.98 0.72 15.22
CA PHE A 91 -16.98 -0.70 15.59
C PHE A 91 -17.88 -1.55 14.65
N GLU A 92 -19.09 -1.08 14.34
CA GLU A 92 -20.01 -1.78 13.45
C GLU A 92 -19.44 -1.91 12.03
N GLU A 93 -18.77 -0.88 11.51
CA GLU A 93 -18.07 -0.91 10.22
C GLU A 93 -16.92 -1.93 10.21
N LEU A 94 -16.09 -1.96 11.26
CA LEU A 94 -14.95 -2.89 11.38
C LEU A 94 -15.42 -4.34 11.52
N MET A 95 -16.47 -4.59 12.30
CA MET A 95 -17.09 -5.90 12.44
C MET A 95 -17.70 -6.38 11.12
N ALA A 96 -18.34 -5.49 10.35
CA ALA A 96 -18.85 -5.82 9.02
C ALA A 96 -17.71 -6.21 8.07
N LYS A 97 -16.58 -5.50 8.10
CA LYS A 97 -15.38 -5.86 7.31
C LYS A 97 -14.79 -7.21 7.72
N LEU A 98 -14.73 -7.50 9.02
CA LEU A 98 -14.25 -8.78 9.55
C LEU A 98 -15.18 -9.94 9.15
N GLY A 99 -16.49 -9.74 9.22
CA GLY A 99 -17.49 -10.73 8.82
C GLY A 99 -17.56 -10.96 7.31
N ALA A 100 -17.36 -9.92 6.50
CA ALA A 100 -17.34 -10.02 5.04
C ALA A 100 -16.14 -10.83 4.51
N GLY A 101 -15.00 -10.80 5.21
CA GLY A 101 -13.85 -11.67 4.92
C GLY A 101 -14.08 -13.16 5.25
N ALA A 102 -15.16 -13.48 5.98
CA ALA A 102 -15.49 -14.83 6.45
C ALA A 102 -16.65 -15.49 5.70
N ALA A 103 -17.29 -14.82 4.74
CA ALA A 103 -18.35 -15.43 3.93
C ALA A 103 -17.73 -16.27 2.79
N PRO A 104 -18.12 -17.54 2.61
CA PRO A 104 -17.67 -18.32 1.47
C PRO A 104 -18.20 -17.66 0.19
N SER A 105 -17.29 -17.28 -0.70
CA SER A 105 -17.63 -16.79 -2.03
C SER A 105 -18.57 -17.79 -2.72
N PRO A 106 -19.86 -17.46 -2.98
CA PRO A 106 -20.73 -18.34 -3.73
C PRO A 106 -20.36 -18.24 -5.21
N ALA A 107 -19.61 -19.26 -5.66
CA ALA A 107 -19.55 -19.79 -7.01
C ALA A 107 -19.45 -18.81 -8.20
N GLY A 108 -18.30 -18.88 -8.87
CA GLY A 108 -18.32 -19.08 -10.32
C GLY A 108 -17.30 -18.28 -11.13
N ARG A 109 -16.08 -18.82 -11.30
CA ARG A 109 -15.40 -18.87 -12.62
C ARG A 109 -14.50 -20.12 -12.71
N PRO A 110 -14.70 -21.02 -13.68
CA PRO A 110 -13.75 -22.08 -13.97
C PRO A 110 -12.65 -21.56 -14.91
N GLY A 111 -11.41 -21.93 -14.63
CA GLY A 111 -10.33 -21.94 -15.63
C GLY A 111 -9.25 -20.88 -15.48
N ARG A 112 -8.06 -21.30 -15.03
CA ARG A 112 -6.93 -21.60 -15.92
C ARG A 112 -5.77 -22.09 -15.08
N GLY A 113 -5.41 -23.36 -15.26
CA GLY A 113 -4.14 -23.88 -14.76
C GLY A 113 -2.99 -23.10 -15.37
N TYR A 114 -2.08 -22.62 -14.52
CA TYR A 114 -0.78 -22.15 -14.98
C TYR A 114 0.23 -23.29 -14.85
N PRO A 115 0.92 -23.65 -15.94
CA PRO A 115 1.86 -24.74 -15.95
C PRO A 115 3.12 -24.36 -15.19
N ASN A 116 3.60 -25.30 -14.38
CA ASN A 116 4.90 -25.28 -13.75
C ASN A 116 6.01 -25.18 -14.82
N ARG A 117 6.73 -24.07 -14.86
CA ARG A 117 7.99 -23.94 -15.62
C ARG A 117 9.02 -23.21 -14.80
N LEU A 118 9.88 -23.97 -14.12
CA LEU A 118 11.28 -23.57 -13.95
C LEU A 118 12.15 -24.81 -13.73
N ARG A 119 12.88 -25.18 -14.78
CA ARG A 119 14.34 -25.35 -14.74
C ARG A 119 14.89 -25.53 -16.17
N SER A 120 15.43 -24.43 -16.70
CA SER A 120 16.35 -24.43 -17.84
C SER A 120 17.67 -25.11 -17.43
N ARG A 121 18.11 -26.13 -18.17
CA ARG A 121 19.18 -26.10 -19.20
C ARG A 121 20.52 -25.49 -18.75
N LEU A 122 21.51 -26.38 -18.57
CA LEU A 122 22.92 -26.19 -18.92
C LEU A 122 23.42 -27.53 -19.52
N THR A 123 23.46 -27.69 -20.84
CA THR A 123 24.60 -27.57 -21.78
C THR A 123 25.41 -28.87 -21.98
N GLY A 124 25.57 -29.28 -23.26
CA GLY A 124 26.47 -30.33 -23.76
C GLY A 124 25.73 -31.49 -24.45
N LYS A 125 25.38 -31.47 -25.75
CA LYS A 125 26.26 -31.66 -26.95
C LYS A 125 26.93 -33.05 -26.91
N ALA A 126 26.78 -34.00 -27.85
CA ALA A 126 26.04 -34.16 -29.10
C ALA A 126 26.15 -35.66 -29.51
N SER A 127 25.22 -36.13 -30.34
CA SER A 127 25.31 -37.25 -31.33
C SER A 127 25.63 -38.66 -30.78
N GLY A 128 24.75 -39.68 -30.93
CA GLY A 128 24.25 -40.23 -32.21
C GLY A 128 25.23 -41.33 -32.64
N ASP A 129 24.91 -42.62 -32.52
CA ASP A 129 24.36 -43.50 -33.57
C ASP A 129 24.43 -44.94 -32.95
N GLY A 130 23.44 -45.84 -32.97
CA GLY A 130 22.83 -46.51 -34.13
C GLY A 130 22.94 -48.05 -33.94
N SER A 131 21.90 -48.79 -34.33
CA SER A 131 21.78 -50.26 -34.58
C SER A 131 22.07 -51.26 -33.45
N GLU A 132 21.11 -52.06 -32.98
CA GLU A 132 20.40 -53.19 -33.64
C GLU A 132 21.26 -54.45 -33.75
N ALA A 133 20.96 -55.44 -32.87
CA ALA A 133 20.75 -56.86 -33.15
C ALA A 133 20.52 -57.62 -31.82
#